data_AF-A0A5D6YCD1-F1
#
_entry.id   AF-A0A5D6YCD1-F1
#
_cell.length_a   1.000
_cell.length_b   1.000
_cell.length_c   1.000
_cell.angle_alpha   90.00
_cell.angle_beta   90.00
_cell.angle_gamma   90.00
#
_symmetry.space_group_name_H-M   'P 1'
#
loop_
_entity.id
_entity.type
_entity.pdbx_description
1 polymer ?
#
loop_
_entity_poly.entity_id
_entity_poly.type
_entity_poly.pdbx_seq_one_letter_code
_entity_poly.pdbx_strand_id
1 'polypeptide(L)'
;MWSRSLAHALALVAVLATTVALPSVAAATFNPNDHFFLEATSWTIAVLYLINYVVGAWQNKRVAKQWLDDAEPQLAKQFAYTGATATPPVGLLEESKSNYKYYCTGRRFCSRFVADLQLLARHDLFSRVFRLIVGGDDYLTLDIGLNAADLDPFIFSVSKKLEYTALTKVFPELITVAKRVPSPNVSDAYCVTTDNVDIPKVALTKPFQTFLKDLESHLEYIVITDMNTRQIVGIPRSDDKVLRLRFKLWSGSKKIDSEKAVQFAAYLVDAIGSTMKLSRDAKYSAQKKRAKLQQEKADSEAEVQRKEKKQKEYESLSYEQQQKLDELNLKKQQRKRVGRKK
;
A
#
# COMPACT_ATOMS: atom_id res chain seq x y z
N MET A 1 14.37 53.22 -17.41
CA MET A 1 13.04 52.75 -17.86
C MET A 1 12.16 52.18 -16.74
N TRP A 2 12.55 52.27 -15.45
CA TRP A 2 11.80 51.69 -14.32
C TRP A 2 11.18 52.74 -13.36
N SER A 3 11.47 54.04 -13.50
CA SER A 3 10.90 55.08 -12.62
C SER A 3 9.52 55.58 -13.06
N ARG A 4 9.21 55.54 -14.36
CA ARG A 4 7.92 55.99 -14.91
C ARG A 4 6.77 54.99 -14.67
N SER A 5 7.09 53.71 -14.51
CA SER A 5 6.11 52.65 -14.28
C SER A 5 5.64 52.60 -12.82
N LEU A 6 6.54 52.87 -11.86
CA LEU A 6 6.20 53.00 -10.44
C LEU A 6 5.32 54.21 -10.13
N ALA A 7 5.55 55.34 -10.80
CA ALA A 7 4.71 56.53 -10.66
C ALA A 7 3.28 56.32 -11.20
N HIS A 8 3.12 55.55 -12.29
CA HIS A 8 1.79 55.18 -12.81
C HIS A 8 1.08 54.16 -11.92
N ALA A 9 1.82 53.21 -11.32
CA ALA A 9 1.24 52.25 -10.38
C ALA A 9 0.76 52.92 -9.08
N LEU A 10 1.52 53.89 -8.55
CA LEU A 10 1.12 54.64 -7.36
C LEU A 10 -0.05 55.60 -7.62
N ALA A 11 -0.15 56.19 -8.82
CA ALA A 11 -1.30 57.00 -9.20
C ALA A 11 -2.58 56.16 -9.36
N LEU A 12 -2.48 54.92 -9.84
CA LEU A 12 -3.63 54.01 -9.95
C LEU A 12 -4.11 53.51 -8.59
N VAL A 13 -3.20 53.30 -7.63
CA VAL A 13 -3.56 52.94 -6.25
C VAL A 13 -4.20 54.13 -5.51
N ALA A 14 -3.75 55.36 -5.78
CA ALA A 14 -4.34 56.56 -5.18
C ALA A 14 -5.73 56.91 -5.75
N VAL A 15 -5.98 56.65 -7.04
CA VAL A 15 -7.29 56.92 -7.66
C VAL A 15 -8.34 55.87 -7.28
N LEU A 16 -7.94 54.62 -6.98
CA LEU A 16 -8.85 53.58 -6.45
C LEU A 16 -9.17 53.74 -4.95
N ALA A 17 -8.47 54.60 -4.22
CA ALA A 17 -8.68 54.83 -2.79
C ALA A 17 -9.73 55.92 -2.48
N THR A 18 -10.30 56.56 -3.50
CA THR A 18 -11.35 57.58 -3.35
C THR A 18 -12.59 57.13 -4.10
N THR A 19 -13.70 56.99 -3.37
CA THR A 19 -15.05 56.62 -3.85
C THR A 19 -15.36 55.12 -3.99
N VAL A 20 -15.10 54.34 -2.94
CA VAL A 20 -16.06 53.29 -2.58
C VAL A 20 -16.53 53.61 -1.18
N ALA A 21 -17.67 54.29 -1.08
CA ALA A 21 -18.42 54.29 0.16
C ALA A 21 -18.64 52.81 0.51
N LEU A 22 -18.00 52.33 1.58
CA LEU A 22 -18.32 51.04 2.16
C LEU A 22 -19.85 51.07 2.35
N PRO A 23 -20.62 50.19 1.69
CA PRO A 23 -22.02 50.09 2.04
C PRO A 23 -22.02 49.83 3.54
N SER A 24 -22.74 50.67 4.29
CA SER A 24 -23.00 50.39 5.69
C SER A 24 -23.34 48.91 5.78
N VAL A 25 -22.60 48.15 6.58
CA VAL A 25 -22.97 46.76 6.87
C VAL A 25 -24.37 46.87 7.44
N ALA A 26 -25.37 46.71 6.58
CA ALA A 26 -26.75 46.63 6.99
C ALA A 26 -26.72 45.46 7.95
N ALA A 27 -26.92 45.75 9.24
CA ALA A 27 -27.11 44.70 10.23
C ALA A 27 -28.17 43.80 9.62
N ALA A 28 -27.77 42.61 9.18
CA ALA A 28 -28.70 41.64 8.62
C ALA A 28 -29.79 41.52 9.68
N THR A 29 -30.98 42.03 9.37
CA THR A 29 -32.10 42.05 10.30
C THR A 29 -32.33 40.61 10.68
N PHE A 30 -31.93 40.27 11.90
CA PHE A 30 -31.82 38.91 12.37
C PHE A 30 -33.24 38.39 12.56
N ASN A 31 -33.76 37.69 11.55
CA ASN A 31 -35.14 37.23 11.57
C ASN A 31 -35.20 35.89 12.34
N PRO A 32 -35.98 35.77 13.43
CA PRO A 32 -36.05 34.53 14.20
C PRO A 32 -36.49 33.31 13.36
N ASN A 33 -37.22 33.56 12.26
CA ASN A 33 -37.66 32.54 11.33
C ASN A 33 -36.50 31.93 10.51
N ASP A 34 -35.45 32.69 10.23
CA ASP A 34 -34.28 32.19 9.49
C ASP A 34 -33.48 31.18 10.33
N HIS A 35 -33.54 31.29 11.66
CA HIS A 35 -33.01 30.29 12.58
C HIS A 35 -33.72 28.96 12.43
N PHE A 36 -35.06 28.94 12.35
CA PHE A 36 -35.82 27.71 12.19
C PHE A 36 -35.57 27.05 10.84
N PHE A 37 -35.44 27.82 9.75
CA PHE A 37 -35.10 27.26 8.44
C PHE A 37 -33.67 26.73 8.40
N LEU A 38 -32.69 27.45 8.96
CA LEU A 38 -31.30 27.01 9.07
C LEU A 38 -31.18 25.77 9.96
N GLU A 39 -31.89 25.75 11.09
CA GLU A 39 -31.95 24.62 12.03
C GLU A 39 -32.58 23.40 11.37
N ALA A 40 -33.76 23.53 10.76
CA ALA A 40 -34.42 22.44 10.03
C ALA A 40 -33.56 21.89 8.89
N THR A 41 -32.87 22.77 8.15
CA THR A 41 -31.97 22.36 7.06
C THR A 41 -30.75 21.63 7.60
N SER A 42 -30.14 22.12 8.69
CA SER A 42 -28.97 21.46 9.30
C SER A 42 -29.32 20.09 9.88
N TRP A 43 -30.47 19.95 10.54
CA TRP A 43 -30.99 18.65 10.98
C TRP A 43 -31.26 17.70 9.81
N THR A 44 -31.84 18.21 8.72
CA THR A 44 -32.09 17.40 7.52
C THR A 44 -30.79 16.86 6.94
N ILE A 45 -29.76 17.71 6.83
CA ILE A 45 -28.43 17.29 6.35
C ILE A 45 -27.81 16.27 7.30
N ALA A 46 -27.91 16.47 8.62
CA ALA A 46 -27.40 15.54 9.62
C ALA A 46 -28.08 14.17 9.53
N VAL A 47 -29.41 14.14 9.36
CA VAL A 47 -30.19 12.90 9.19
C VAL A 47 -29.79 12.19 7.90
N LEU A 48 -29.68 12.90 6.78
CA LEU A 48 -29.23 12.33 5.51
C LEU A 48 -27.82 11.76 5.60
N TYR A 49 -26.92 12.45 6.30
CA TYR A 49 -25.57 11.98 6.57
C TYR A 49 -25.58 10.67 7.39
N LEU A 50 -26.39 10.61 8.44
CA LEU A 50 -26.55 9.41 9.27
C LEU A 50 -27.11 8.23 8.47
N ILE A 51 -28.14 8.45 7.65
CA ILE A 51 -28.71 7.43 6.77
C ILE A 51 -27.63 6.91 5.80
N ASN A 52 -26.88 7.81 5.17
CA ASN A 52 -25.80 7.43 4.25
C ASN A 52 -24.73 6.58 4.96
N TYR A 53 -24.37 6.95 6.19
CA TYR A 53 -23.43 6.19 7.01
C TYR A 53 -23.93 4.78 7.29
N VAL A 54 -25.16 4.64 7.79
CA VAL A 54 -25.75 3.33 8.16
C VAL A 54 -25.91 2.45 6.92
N VAL A 55 -26.48 2.98 5.84
CA VAL A 55 -26.69 2.24 4.58
C VAL A 55 -25.35 1.85 3.96
N GLY A 56 -24.37 2.76 3.94
CA GLY A 56 -23.04 2.49 3.40
C GLY A 56 -22.28 1.42 4.18
N ALA A 57 -22.33 1.49 5.51
CA ALA A 57 -21.74 0.46 6.38
C ALA A 57 -22.42 -0.90 6.21
N TRP A 58 -23.76 -0.92 6.09
CA TRP A 58 -24.52 -2.14 5.85
C TRP A 58 -24.20 -2.78 4.50
N GLN A 59 -24.10 -1.99 3.43
CA GLN A 59 -23.71 -2.47 2.11
C GLN A 59 -22.31 -3.11 2.13
N ASN A 60 -21.34 -2.44 2.74
CA ASN A 60 -19.98 -2.97 2.87
C ASN A 60 -19.95 -4.29 3.65
N LYS A 61 -20.66 -4.35 4.79
CA LYS A 61 -20.78 -5.57 5.59
C LYS A 61 -21.43 -6.71 4.81
N ARG A 62 -22.44 -6.41 4.00
CA ARG A 62 -23.11 -7.40 3.13
C ARG A 62 -22.16 -7.96 2.08
N VAL A 63 -21.40 -7.10 1.39
CA VAL A 63 -20.41 -7.54 0.38
C VAL A 63 -19.35 -8.44 1.02
N ALA A 64 -18.83 -8.03 2.18
CA ALA A 64 -17.78 -8.78 2.86
C ALA A 64 -18.29 -10.14 3.36
N LYS A 65 -19.52 -10.20 3.89
CA LYS A 65 -20.17 -11.45 4.28
C LYS A 65 -20.40 -12.37 3.06
N GLN A 66 -20.92 -11.82 1.96
CA GLN A 66 -21.11 -12.59 0.72
C GLN A 66 -19.81 -13.13 0.14
N TRP A 67 -18.67 -12.47 0.34
CA TRP A 67 -17.39 -13.03 -0.04
C TRP A 67 -17.00 -14.20 0.87
N LEU A 68 -17.19 -14.06 2.19
CA LEU A 68 -16.86 -15.13 3.14
C LEU A 68 -17.72 -16.36 2.89
N ASP A 69 -19.03 -16.20 2.70
CA ASP A 69 -19.96 -17.30 2.44
C ASP A 69 -19.55 -18.12 1.20
N ASP A 70 -19.01 -17.46 0.17
CA ASP A 70 -18.51 -18.12 -1.06
C ASP A 70 -17.11 -18.75 -0.85
N ALA A 71 -16.22 -18.11 -0.09
CA ALA A 71 -14.83 -18.55 0.06
C ALA A 71 -14.64 -19.61 1.16
N GLU A 72 -15.49 -19.59 2.19
CA GLU A 72 -15.38 -20.43 3.39
C GLU A 72 -15.36 -21.93 3.10
N PRO A 73 -16.21 -22.50 2.20
CA PRO A 73 -16.16 -23.93 1.89
C PRO A 73 -14.80 -24.36 1.34
N GLN A 74 -14.15 -23.49 0.56
CA GLN A 74 -12.83 -23.78 0.03
C GLN A 74 -11.73 -23.56 1.06
N LEU A 75 -11.84 -22.51 1.89
CA LEU A 75 -10.88 -22.26 2.97
C LEU A 75 -10.88 -23.41 3.99
N ALA A 76 -12.05 -23.92 4.37
CA ALA A 76 -12.18 -25.06 5.28
C ALA A 76 -11.59 -26.36 4.71
N LYS A 77 -11.63 -26.55 3.38
CA LYS A 77 -10.98 -27.70 2.72
C LYS A 77 -9.45 -27.58 2.66
N GLN A 78 -8.94 -26.34 2.55
CA GLN A 78 -7.52 -26.08 2.28
C GLN A 78 -6.69 -25.80 3.55
N PHE A 79 -7.34 -25.42 4.66
CA PHE A 79 -6.70 -25.03 5.92
C PHE A 79 -7.33 -25.77 7.11
N ALA A 80 -6.49 -26.27 8.02
CA ALA A 80 -6.97 -26.98 9.22
C ALA A 80 -7.63 -26.03 10.24
N TYR A 81 -7.11 -24.80 10.36
CA TYR A 81 -7.64 -23.79 11.26
C TYR A 81 -8.12 -22.60 10.46
N THR A 82 -9.43 -22.44 10.40
CA THR A 82 -10.09 -21.25 9.85
C THR A 82 -10.76 -20.48 10.98
N GLY A 83 -11.17 -19.24 10.69
CA GLY A 83 -11.96 -18.46 11.63
C GLY A 83 -13.22 -19.18 12.13
N ALA A 84 -13.81 -20.05 11.31
CA ALA A 84 -14.98 -20.86 11.66
C ALA A 84 -14.66 -22.03 12.60
N THR A 85 -13.49 -22.65 12.44
CA THR A 85 -13.02 -23.75 13.29
C THR A 85 -12.43 -23.27 14.63
N ALA A 86 -12.13 -21.98 14.76
CA ALA A 86 -11.64 -21.40 16.01
C ALA A 86 -12.69 -21.50 17.13
N THR A 87 -12.24 -21.70 18.36
CA THR A 87 -13.10 -21.68 19.57
C THR A 87 -12.70 -20.50 20.46
N PRO A 88 -13.51 -19.44 20.57
CA PRO A 88 -14.80 -19.19 19.92
C PRO A 88 -14.66 -18.93 18.40
N PRO A 89 -15.72 -19.14 17.60
CA PRO A 89 -15.68 -18.90 16.16
C PRO A 89 -15.41 -17.42 15.88
N VAL A 90 -14.24 -17.16 15.32
CA VAL A 90 -13.80 -15.83 14.91
C VAL A 90 -14.16 -15.69 13.44
N GLY A 91 -15.36 -15.17 13.16
CA GLY A 91 -15.79 -14.90 11.78
C GLY A 91 -14.96 -13.80 11.10
N LEU A 92 -15.56 -13.14 10.12
CA LEU A 92 -14.95 -11.97 9.50
C LEU A 92 -14.69 -10.85 10.53
N LEU A 93 -13.44 -10.42 10.66
CA LEU A 93 -13.04 -9.35 11.55
C LEU A 93 -13.23 -8.00 10.87
N GLU A 94 -14.01 -7.13 11.51
CA GLU A 94 -14.25 -5.76 11.05
C GLU A 94 -13.19 -4.84 11.67
N GLU A 95 -12.16 -4.48 10.91
CA GLU A 95 -11.16 -3.49 11.37
C GLU A 95 -11.68 -2.05 11.19
N SER A 96 -12.45 -1.81 10.13
CA SER A 96 -13.13 -0.55 9.88
C SER A 96 -14.39 -0.79 9.07
N LYS A 97 -15.24 0.23 8.90
CA LYS A 97 -16.45 0.14 8.06
C LYS A 97 -16.17 -0.08 6.56
N SER A 98 -14.91 -0.11 6.17
CA SER A 98 -14.43 -0.35 4.81
C SER A 98 -13.38 -1.48 4.72
N ASN A 99 -12.80 -1.91 5.84
CA ASN A 99 -11.75 -2.93 5.84
C ASN A 99 -12.15 -4.14 6.69
N TYR A 100 -12.13 -5.31 6.08
CA TYR A 100 -12.51 -6.57 6.71
C TYR A 100 -11.41 -7.60 6.52
N LYS A 101 -11.11 -8.37 7.57
CA LYS A 101 -10.05 -9.39 7.53
C LYS A 101 -10.54 -10.75 7.93
N TYR A 102 -9.97 -11.76 7.30
CA TYR A 102 -10.17 -13.16 7.65
C TYR A 102 -8.83 -13.86 7.76
N TYR A 103 -8.68 -14.69 8.80
CA TYR A 103 -7.42 -15.37 9.12
C TYR A 103 -7.59 -16.88 8.99
N CYS A 104 -6.60 -17.54 8.37
CA CYS A 104 -6.49 -18.99 8.28
C CYS A 104 -5.06 -19.44 8.59
N THR A 105 -4.92 -20.63 9.15
CA THR A 105 -3.63 -21.30 9.42
C THR A 105 -3.76 -22.81 9.28
N GLY A 106 -2.65 -23.54 9.39
CA GLY A 106 -2.67 -25.01 9.36
C GLY A 106 -2.58 -25.62 7.97
N ARG A 107 -1.98 -24.91 7.00
CA ARG A 107 -1.54 -25.50 5.72
C ARG A 107 -0.01 -25.63 5.71
N ARG A 108 0.52 -26.68 5.09
CA ARG A 108 1.95 -26.84 4.84
C ARG A 108 2.51 -25.65 4.04
N PHE A 109 3.75 -25.24 4.33
CA PHE A 109 4.46 -24.11 3.70
C PHE A 109 3.85 -22.72 3.93
N CYS A 110 2.71 -22.64 4.63
CA CYS A 110 2.04 -21.40 5.01
C CYS A 110 2.19 -21.18 6.52
N SER A 111 2.83 -20.08 6.94
CA SER A 111 2.82 -19.67 8.34
C SER A 111 1.46 -19.08 8.70
N ARG A 112 0.97 -18.15 7.87
CA ARG A 112 -0.29 -17.46 8.09
C ARG A 112 -0.93 -17.03 6.79
N PHE A 113 -2.25 -17.16 6.70
CA PHE A 113 -3.04 -16.69 5.59
C PHE A 113 -3.98 -15.58 6.09
N VAL A 114 -3.96 -14.45 5.41
CA VAL A 114 -4.79 -13.28 5.70
C VAL A 114 -5.50 -12.87 4.42
N ALA A 115 -6.82 -12.89 4.42
CA ALA A 115 -7.61 -12.25 3.37
C ALA A 115 -8.03 -10.86 3.87
N ASP A 116 -7.61 -9.81 3.16
CA ASP A 116 -7.90 -8.41 3.44
C ASP A 116 -8.83 -7.85 2.36
N LEU A 117 -10.06 -7.52 2.75
CA LEU A 117 -11.06 -6.91 1.90
C LEU A 117 -11.07 -5.40 2.12
N GLN A 118 -10.46 -4.70 1.17
CA GLN A 118 -10.42 -3.25 1.10
C GLN A 118 -11.59 -2.77 0.24
N LEU A 119 -12.71 -2.50 0.89
CA LEU A 119 -13.90 -1.98 0.24
C LEU A 119 -13.84 -0.46 0.17
N LEU A 120 -14.52 0.11 -0.81
CA LEU A 120 -14.77 1.53 -0.88
C LEU A 120 -15.51 1.98 0.39
N ALA A 121 -15.05 3.06 1.02
CA ALA A 121 -15.74 3.74 2.13
C ALA A 121 -17.08 4.33 1.66
N ARG A 122 -18.12 3.49 1.57
CA ARG A 122 -19.48 3.88 1.13
C ARG A 122 -20.23 4.66 2.21
N HIS A 123 -19.82 4.52 3.46
CA HIS A 123 -20.37 5.20 4.63
C HIS A 123 -20.00 6.70 4.68
N ASP A 124 -18.89 7.08 4.05
CA ASP A 124 -18.45 8.48 4.00
C ASP A 124 -19.04 9.20 2.77
N LEU A 125 -19.71 10.33 3.01
CA LEU A 125 -20.34 11.14 1.99
C LEU A 125 -19.31 11.84 1.10
N PHE A 126 -18.21 12.35 1.67
CA PHE A 126 -17.16 13.02 0.89
C PHE A 126 -16.48 12.05 -0.06
N SER A 127 -16.09 10.87 0.45
CA SER A 127 -15.59 9.78 -0.38
C SER A 127 -16.57 9.38 -1.48
N ARG A 128 -17.88 9.39 -1.22
CA ARG A 128 -18.90 9.05 -2.21
C ARG A 128 -19.01 10.11 -3.32
N VAL A 129 -18.98 11.39 -2.97
CA VAL A 129 -19.00 12.50 -3.93
C VAL A 129 -17.72 12.50 -4.77
N PHE A 130 -16.56 12.36 -4.14
CA PHE A 130 -15.28 12.30 -4.84
C PHE A 130 -15.22 11.16 -5.86
N ARG A 131 -15.86 10.02 -5.56
CA ARG A 131 -15.92 8.86 -6.46
C ARG A 131 -16.76 9.06 -7.72
N LEU A 132 -17.67 10.04 -7.75
CA LEU A 132 -18.36 10.42 -8.98
C LEU A 132 -17.37 10.99 -10.02
N ILE A 133 -16.24 11.52 -9.55
CA ILE A 133 -15.20 12.14 -10.38
C ILE A 133 -14.05 11.14 -10.63
N VAL A 134 -13.55 10.53 -9.55
CA VAL A 134 -12.42 9.58 -9.58
C VAL A 134 -12.98 8.21 -9.24
N GLY A 135 -13.34 7.43 -10.26
CA GLY A 135 -13.86 6.07 -10.07
C GLY A 135 -12.98 5.24 -9.12
N GLY A 136 -13.56 4.22 -8.50
CA GLY A 136 -12.85 3.35 -7.57
C GLY A 136 -13.39 1.93 -7.59
N ASP A 137 -12.51 0.99 -7.25
CA ASP A 137 -12.81 -0.44 -7.19
C ASP A 137 -12.67 -0.96 -5.75
N ASP A 138 -13.41 -2.03 -5.43
CA ASP A 138 -13.17 -2.82 -4.21
C ASP A 138 -12.04 -3.84 -4.48
N TYR A 139 -11.18 -4.09 -3.49
CA TYR A 139 -10.03 -4.99 -3.63
C TYR A 139 -10.07 -6.13 -2.61
N LEU A 140 -9.70 -7.32 -3.06
CA LEU A 140 -9.37 -8.49 -2.24
C LEU A 140 -7.86 -8.72 -2.32
N THR A 141 -7.19 -8.62 -1.19
CA THR A 141 -5.76 -8.95 -1.07
C THR A 141 -5.62 -10.23 -0.26
N LEU A 142 -5.02 -11.25 -0.86
CA LEU A 142 -4.66 -12.49 -0.18
C LEU A 142 -3.17 -12.41 0.18
N ASP A 143 -2.91 -12.26 1.46
CA ASP A 143 -1.58 -12.16 2.04
C ASP A 143 -1.22 -13.44 2.76
N ILE A 144 -0.18 -14.11 2.26
CA ILE A 144 0.30 -15.38 2.80
C ILE A 144 1.73 -15.21 3.30
N GLY A 145 1.92 -15.39 4.60
CA GLY A 145 3.23 -15.61 5.20
C GLY A 145 3.75 -17.00 4.85
N LEU A 146 4.94 -17.06 4.27
CA LEU A 146 5.58 -18.32 3.85
C LEU A 146 6.56 -18.78 4.93
N ASN A 147 6.66 -20.10 5.12
CA ASN A 147 7.59 -20.64 6.09
C ASN A 147 9.06 -20.36 5.70
N ALA A 148 9.86 -19.90 6.65
CA ALA A 148 11.23 -19.46 6.38
C ALA A 148 12.18 -20.59 5.96
N ALA A 149 11.97 -21.80 6.47
CA ALA A 149 12.83 -22.95 6.20
C ALA A 149 12.70 -23.49 4.77
N ASP A 150 11.52 -23.36 4.17
CA ASP A 150 11.18 -24.06 2.92
C ASP A 150 11.36 -23.19 1.68
N LEU A 151 11.43 -21.86 1.83
CA LEU A 151 11.51 -20.92 0.71
C LEU A 151 12.96 -20.56 0.35
N ASP A 152 13.35 -20.84 -0.89
CA ASP A 152 14.59 -20.33 -1.47
C ASP A 152 14.53 -18.81 -1.69
N PRO A 153 15.64 -18.08 -1.56
CA PRO A 153 15.64 -16.62 -1.69
C PRO A 153 15.48 -16.20 -3.15
N PHE A 154 14.26 -15.93 -3.58
CA PHE A 154 13.95 -15.36 -4.88
C PHE A 154 12.80 -14.36 -4.80
N ILE A 155 12.78 -13.44 -5.78
CA ILE A 155 11.65 -12.56 -6.03
C ILE A 155 11.06 -12.94 -7.37
N PHE A 156 9.74 -13.11 -7.41
CA PHE A 156 8.97 -13.37 -8.63
C PHE A 156 7.66 -12.61 -8.57
N SER A 157 7.31 -11.89 -9.63
CA SER A 157 6.02 -11.23 -9.74
C SER A 157 5.44 -11.31 -11.13
N VAL A 158 4.11 -11.31 -11.17
CA VAL A 158 3.29 -11.22 -12.38
C VAL A 158 2.28 -10.11 -12.15
N SER A 159 2.32 -9.06 -12.96
CA SER A 159 1.40 -7.93 -12.82
C SER A 159 0.94 -7.40 -14.17
N LYS A 160 -0.17 -6.68 -14.21
CA LYS A 160 -0.55 -5.96 -15.43
C LYS A 160 0.53 -4.93 -15.80
N LYS A 161 0.83 -4.78 -17.09
CA LYS A 161 1.85 -3.83 -17.57
C LYS A 161 1.56 -2.38 -17.13
N LEU A 162 0.29 -1.99 -17.14
CA LEU A 162 -0.17 -0.66 -16.74
C LEU A 162 0.03 -0.38 -15.24
N GLU A 163 -0.17 -1.41 -14.40
CA GLU A 163 -0.13 -1.29 -12.94
C GLU A 163 1.28 -1.53 -12.36
N TYR A 164 2.25 -1.91 -13.19
CA TYR A 164 3.61 -2.20 -12.75
C TYR A 164 4.28 -1.01 -12.03
N THR A 165 4.05 0.22 -12.48
CA THR A 165 4.62 1.42 -11.84
C THR A 165 4.07 1.63 -10.43
N ALA A 166 2.76 1.43 -10.24
CA ALA A 166 2.14 1.44 -8.92
C ALA A 166 2.68 0.30 -8.04
N LEU A 167 2.85 -0.89 -8.62
CA LEU A 167 3.40 -2.05 -7.93
C LEU A 167 4.81 -1.80 -7.40
N THR A 168 5.68 -1.17 -8.17
CA THR A 168 7.05 -0.87 -7.74
C THR A 168 7.14 0.15 -6.60
N LYS A 169 6.12 1.01 -6.44
CA LYS A 169 6.01 1.85 -5.24
C LYS A 169 5.67 1.00 -4.01
N VAL A 170 4.85 -0.04 -4.19
CA VAL A 170 4.48 -0.98 -3.13
C VAL A 170 5.66 -1.89 -2.77
N PHE A 171 6.31 -2.47 -3.77
CA PHE A 171 7.44 -3.38 -3.62
C PHE A 171 8.67 -2.80 -4.33
N PRO A 172 9.45 -1.93 -3.66
CA PRO A 172 10.65 -1.33 -4.25
C PRO A 172 11.71 -2.37 -4.62
N GLU A 173 11.68 -3.56 -4.00
CA GLU A 173 12.58 -4.67 -4.32
C GLU A 173 12.45 -5.17 -5.77
N LEU A 174 11.31 -4.93 -6.44
CA LEU A 174 11.09 -5.31 -7.83
C LEU A 174 11.97 -4.52 -8.81
N ILE A 175 12.41 -3.32 -8.44
CA ILE A 175 13.33 -2.51 -9.24
C ILE A 175 14.78 -2.72 -8.81
N THR A 176 15.03 -2.83 -7.50
CA THR A 176 16.40 -2.87 -6.99
C THR A 176 17.05 -4.23 -7.21
N VAL A 177 16.29 -5.33 -7.11
CA VAL A 177 16.81 -6.69 -7.17
C VAL A 177 16.41 -7.40 -8.45
N ALA A 178 15.12 -7.35 -8.79
CA ALA A 178 14.54 -8.10 -9.89
C ALA A 178 14.59 -7.35 -11.24
N LYS A 179 14.45 -8.10 -12.33
CA LYS A 179 14.41 -7.57 -13.70
C LYS A 179 13.20 -8.11 -14.44
N ARG A 180 12.67 -7.32 -15.37
CA ARG A 180 11.57 -7.75 -16.26
C ARG A 180 12.11 -8.78 -17.24
N VAL A 181 11.43 -9.92 -17.34
CA VAL A 181 11.78 -11.00 -18.26
C VAL A 181 10.60 -11.26 -19.19
N PRO A 182 10.79 -11.20 -20.52
CA PRO A 182 9.74 -11.60 -21.45
C PRO A 182 9.52 -13.11 -21.32
N SER A 183 8.28 -13.54 -21.07
CA SER A 183 7.91 -14.94 -21.00
C SER A 183 6.82 -15.24 -22.04
N PRO A 184 7.02 -16.18 -22.98
CA PRO A 184 6.02 -16.51 -24.00
C PRO A 184 4.78 -17.23 -23.42
N ASN A 185 4.87 -17.68 -22.16
CA ASN A 185 3.84 -18.46 -21.48
C ASN A 185 2.75 -17.60 -20.81
N VAL A 186 2.83 -16.27 -20.89
CA VAL A 186 1.87 -15.35 -20.28
C VAL A 186 1.38 -14.37 -21.33
N SER A 187 0.09 -14.01 -21.27
CA SER A 187 -0.52 -12.99 -22.13
C SER A 187 0.28 -11.69 -22.13
N ASP A 188 0.31 -11.00 -23.28
CA ASP A 188 1.00 -9.72 -23.45
C ASP A 188 0.46 -8.60 -22.55
N ALA A 189 -0.69 -8.79 -21.89
CA ALA A 189 -1.19 -7.86 -20.89
C ALA A 189 -0.33 -7.83 -19.60
N TYR A 190 0.42 -8.91 -19.33
CA TYR A 190 1.19 -9.07 -18.11
C TYR A 190 2.69 -8.77 -18.30
N CYS A 191 3.31 -8.37 -17.20
CA CYS A 191 4.73 -8.19 -17.03
C CYS A 191 5.21 -9.17 -15.97
N VAL A 192 6.19 -10.02 -16.34
CA VAL A 192 6.85 -10.93 -15.40
C VAL A 192 8.17 -10.30 -14.97
N THR A 193 8.37 -10.22 -13.66
CA THR A 193 9.60 -9.67 -13.06
C THR A 193 10.19 -10.68 -12.11
N THR A 194 11.47 -10.97 -12.25
CA THR A 194 12.15 -12.02 -11.47
C THR A 194 13.61 -11.66 -11.20
N ASP A 195 14.14 -12.14 -10.08
CA ASP A 195 15.58 -12.07 -9.78
C ASP A 195 16.37 -13.10 -10.62
N ASN A 196 15.77 -14.29 -10.84
CA ASN A 196 16.37 -15.36 -11.63
C ASN A 196 15.48 -15.76 -12.83
N VAL A 197 16.09 -15.87 -14.01
CA VAL A 197 15.46 -16.26 -15.28
C VAL A 197 14.93 -17.70 -15.29
N ASP A 198 15.36 -18.56 -14.38
CA ASP A 198 14.90 -19.94 -14.30
C ASP A 198 13.54 -20.08 -13.61
N ILE A 199 13.23 -19.21 -12.64
CA ILE A 199 11.99 -19.27 -11.86
C ILE A 199 10.73 -19.18 -12.73
N PRO A 200 10.61 -18.25 -13.69
CA PRO A 200 9.43 -18.20 -14.55
C PRO A 200 9.16 -19.51 -15.31
N LYS A 201 10.21 -20.25 -15.72
CA LYS A 201 10.05 -21.51 -16.45
C LYS A 201 9.43 -22.59 -15.58
N VAL A 202 9.78 -22.60 -14.28
CA VAL A 202 9.28 -23.57 -13.30
C VAL A 202 7.93 -23.15 -12.73
N ALA A 203 7.72 -21.84 -12.53
CA ALA A 203 6.50 -21.28 -11.95
C ALA A 203 5.31 -21.31 -12.91
N LEU A 204 5.53 -20.97 -14.19
CA LEU A 204 4.49 -20.80 -15.22
C LEU A 204 4.02 -22.13 -15.84
N THR A 205 3.70 -23.07 -14.98
CA THR A 205 3.06 -24.36 -15.27
C THR A 205 1.69 -24.19 -15.96
N LYS A 206 1.19 -25.24 -16.62
CA LYS A 206 -0.13 -25.22 -17.28
C LYS A 206 -1.28 -24.83 -16.33
N PRO A 207 -1.38 -25.38 -15.09
CA PRO A 207 -2.44 -24.98 -14.16
C PRO A 207 -2.38 -23.50 -13.79
N PHE A 208 -1.17 -22.95 -13.60
CA PHE A 208 -0.97 -21.53 -13.33
C PHE A 208 -1.52 -20.66 -14.46
N GLN A 209 -1.28 -21.04 -15.72
CA GLN A 209 -1.78 -20.31 -16.89
C GLN A 209 -3.31 -20.38 -16.99
N THR A 210 -3.93 -21.51 -16.63
CA THR A 210 -5.39 -21.63 -16.58
C THR A 210 -5.98 -20.70 -15.53
N PHE A 211 -5.43 -20.68 -14.31
CA PHE A 211 -5.89 -19.76 -13.26
C PHE A 211 -5.71 -18.29 -13.65
N LEU A 212 -4.59 -17.96 -14.31
CA LEU A 212 -4.38 -16.60 -14.81
C LEU A 212 -5.44 -16.18 -15.82
N LYS A 213 -5.80 -17.05 -16.78
CA LYS A 213 -6.83 -16.77 -17.79
C LYS A 213 -8.21 -16.62 -17.15
N ASP A 214 -8.55 -17.51 -16.22
CA ASP A 214 -9.84 -17.49 -15.53
C ASP A 214 -10.03 -16.22 -14.69
N LEU A 215 -8.95 -15.69 -14.10
CA LEU A 215 -8.97 -14.54 -13.20
C LEU A 215 -8.43 -13.25 -13.84
N GLU A 216 -8.17 -13.22 -15.15
CA GLU A 216 -7.49 -12.11 -15.84
C GLU A 216 -8.18 -10.75 -15.65
N SER A 217 -9.52 -10.76 -15.67
CA SER A 217 -10.35 -9.56 -15.49
C SER A 217 -10.25 -8.94 -14.10
N HIS A 218 -9.91 -9.74 -13.08
CA HIS A 218 -9.90 -9.33 -11.68
C HIS A 218 -8.48 -9.23 -11.12
N LEU A 219 -7.53 -10.02 -11.61
CA LEU A 219 -6.16 -10.03 -11.11
C LEU A 219 -5.42 -8.73 -11.46
N GLU A 220 -4.85 -8.07 -10.45
CA GLU A 220 -4.02 -6.86 -10.60
C GLU A 220 -2.53 -7.24 -10.52
N TYR A 221 -2.13 -7.97 -9.46
CA TYR A 221 -0.79 -8.53 -9.37
C TYR A 221 -0.68 -9.75 -8.45
N ILE A 222 0.40 -10.50 -8.68
CA ILE A 222 0.93 -11.57 -7.83
C ILE A 222 2.39 -11.21 -7.54
N VAL A 223 2.77 -11.21 -6.26
CA VAL A 223 4.15 -10.98 -5.84
C VAL A 223 4.55 -12.05 -4.84
N ILE A 224 5.68 -12.70 -5.11
CA ILE A 224 6.40 -13.57 -4.22
C ILE A 224 7.71 -12.85 -3.91
N THR A 225 7.95 -12.58 -2.64
CA THR A 225 9.14 -11.86 -2.19
C THR A 225 9.63 -12.45 -0.87
N ASP A 226 10.94 -12.54 -0.74
CA ASP A 226 11.68 -12.91 0.47
C ASP A 226 12.30 -11.69 1.18
N MET A 227 12.06 -10.49 0.66
CA MET A 227 12.62 -9.22 1.13
C MET A 227 11.54 -8.17 1.40
N ASN A 228 10.34 -8.61 1.75
CA ASN A 228 9.25 -7.67 1.93
C ASN A 228 9.61 -6.66 3.03
N THR A 229 9.72 -5.39 2.64
CA THR A 229 10.04 -4.30 3.57
C THR A 229 8.79 -3.75 4.25
N ARG A 230 7.60 -4.07 3.73
CA ARG A 230 6.34 -3.57 4.25
C ARG A 230 5.74 -4.55 5.26
N GLN A 231 5.46 -4.02 6.44
CA GLN A 231 4.67 -4.74 7.42
C GLN A 231 3.28 -5.01 6.85
N ILE A 232 2.90 -6.28 6.85
CA ILE A 232 1.55 -6.71 6.51
C ILE A 232 0.80 -6.87 7.81
N VAL A 233 -0.34 -6.20 7.91
CA VAL A 233 -1.13 -6.20 9.14
C VAL A 233 -1.66 -7.61 9.40
N GLY A 234 -1.25 -8.19 10.53
CA GLY A 234 -1.57 -9.55 10.91
C GLY A 234 -0.48 -10.58 10.60
N ILE A 235 0.60 -10.18 9.93
CA ILE A 235 1.85 -10.97 9.80
C ILE A 235 2.90 -10.31 10.70
N PRO A 236 3.57 -11.07 11.60
CA PRO A 236 4.63 -10.51 12.42
C PRO A 236 5.78 -10.02 11.53
N ARG A 237 6.45 -8.94 11.96
CA ARG A 237 7.59 -8.35 11.24
C ARG A 237 8.78 -9.31 11.04
N SER A 238 8.75 -10.48 11.68
CA SER A 238 9.73 -11.56 11.51
C SER A 238 9.64 -12.26 10.14
N ASP A 239 8.48 -12.22 9.49
CA ASP A 239 8.24 -12.98 8.26
C ASP A 239 8.45 -12.07 7.04
N ASP A 240 9.71 -11.94 6.60
CA ASP A 240 10.08 -11.19 5.39
C ASP A 240 9.60 -11.89 4.09
N LYS A 241 9.17 -13.15 4.22
CA LYS A 241 8.80 -14.06 3.15
C LYS A 241 7.29 -14.08 2.97
N VAL A 242 6.84 -13.50 1.88
CA VAL A 242 5.43 -13.25 1.63
C VAL A 242 5.06 -13.59 0.18
N LEU A 243 3.92 -14.24 0.03
CA LEU A 243 3.14 -14.29 -1.20
C LEU A 243 1.94 -13.35 -1.05
N ARG A 244 1.82 -12.37 -1.93
CA ARG A 244 0.67 -11.46 -2.03
C ARG A 244 -0.01 -11.61 -3.38
N LEU A 245 -1.30 -11.87 -3.36
CA LEU A 245 -2.17 -11.77 -4.53
C LEU A 245 -3.17 -10.64 -4.32
N ARG A 246 -3.37 -9.79 -5.32
CA ARG A 246 -4.38 -8.73 -5.28
C ARG A 246 -5.34 -8.85 -6.45
N PHE A 247 -6.61 -8.85 -6.12
CA PHE A 247 -7.72 -8.93 -7.06
C PHE A 247 -8.67 -7.75 -6.86
N LYS A 248 -9.29 -7.31 -7.95
CA LYS A 248 -10.49 -6.48 -7.93
C LYS A 248 -11.68 -7.38 -7.62
N LEU A 249 -12.54 -6.97 -6.70
CA LEU A 249 -13.71 -7.75 -6.30
C LEU A 249 -14.78 -7.78 -7.40
N TRP A 250 -14.85 -6.69 -8.16
CA TRP A 250 -15.75 -6.48 -9.27
C TRP A 250 -14.95 -6.05 -10.50
N SER A 251 -15.30 -6.59 -11.65
CA SER A 251 -14.79 -6.15 -12.95
C SER A 251 -16.01 -5.82 -13.81
N GLY A 252 -16.36 -4.53 -13.86
CA GLY A 252 -17.67 -4.10 -14.37
C GLY A 252 -18.81 -4.70 -13.53
N SER A 253 -19.68 -5.48 -14.16
CA SER A 253 -20.81 -6.17 -13.48
C SER A 253 -20.46 -7.55 -12.92
N LYS A 254 -19.28 -8.10 -13.25
CA LYS A 254 -18.91 -9.48 -12.89
C LYS A 254 -18.19 -9.53 -11.55
N LYS A 255 -18.76 -10.25 -10.59
CA LYS A 255 -18.12 -10.61 -9.31
C LYS A 255 -16.95 -11.58 -9.54
N ILE A 256 -15.91 -11.48 -8.73
CA ILE A 256 -14.82 -12.45 -8.70
C ILE A 256 -15.30 -13.84 -8.28
N ASP A 257 -14.74 -14.87 -8.92
CA ASP A 257 -14.87 -16.25 -8.46
C ASP A 257 -13.95 -16.46 -7.24
N SER A 258 -14.55 -16.34 -6.05
CA SER A 258 -13.81 -16.34 -4.78
C SER A 258 -13.23 -17.72 -4.48
N GLU A 259 -13.91 -18.80 -4.88
CA GLU A 259 -13.42 -20.17 -4.71
C GLU A 259 -12.15 -20.40 -5.53
N LYS A 260 -12.15 -20.00 -6.81
CA LYS A 260 -10.97 -20.11 -7.67
C LYS A 260 -9.81 -19.24 -7.19
N ALA A 261 -10.08 -18.05 -6.66
CA ALA A 261 -9.03 -17.19 -6.11
C ALA A 261 -8.32 -17.85 -4.91
N VAL A 262 -9.09 -18.49 -4.01
CA VAL A 262 -8.53 -19.24 -2.87
C VAL A 262 -7.80 -20.50 -3.35
N GLN A 263 -8.36 -21.24 -4.31
CA GLN A 263 -7.68 -22.39 -4.93
C GLN A 263 -6.34 -22.00 -5.56
N PHE A 264 -6.31 -20.87 -6.26
CA PHE A 264 -5.11 -20.37 -6.89
C PHE A 264 -4.06 -19.98 -5.85
N ALA A 265 -4.44 -19.26 -4.78
CA ALA A 265 -3.53 -18.96 -3.68
C ALA A 265 -2.96 -20.25 -3.04
N ALA A 266 -3.81 -21.25 -2.77
CA ALA A 266 -3.41 -22.53 -2.21
C ALA A 266 -2.45 -23.29 -3.14
N TYR A 267 -2.72 -23.30 -4.45
CA TYR A 267 -1.85 -23.87 -5.47
C TYR A 267 -0.46 -23.21 -5.48
N LEU A 268 -0.40 -21.87 -5.39
CA LEU A 268 0.87 -21.15 -5.35
C LEU A 268 1.68 -21.49 -4.12
N VAL A 269 1.05 -21.60 -2.94
CA VAL A 269 1.75 -22.00 -1.71
C VAL A 269 2.43 -23.36 -1.88
N ASP A 270 1.72 -24.33 -2.43
CA ASP A 270 2.28 -25.67 -2.64
C ASP A 270 3.37 -25.67 -3.70
N ALA A 271 3.17 -24.94 -4.81
CA ALA A 271 4.17 -24.81 -5.88
C ALA A 271 5.44 -24.13 -5.36
N ILE A 272 5.32 -23.09 -4.53
CA ILE A 272 6.45 -22.38 -3.94
C ILE A 272 7.30 -23.32 -3.06
N GLY A 273 6.65 -24.10 -2.18
CA GLY A 273 7.37 -25.02 -1.28
C GLY A 273 7.96 -26.26 -1.97
N SER A 274 7.33 -26.72 -3.06
CA SER A 274 7.69 -27.99 -3.70
C SER A 274 8.48 -27.84 -5.01
N THR A 275 7.96 -27.05 -5.96
CA THR A 275 8.46 -27.02 -7.35
C THR A 275 9.36 -25.82 -7.63
N MET A 276 9.06 -24.63 -7.08
CA MET A 276 9.79 -23.39 -7.34
C MET A 276 11.10 -23.28 -6.53
N LYS A 277 11.95 -24.29 -6.64
CA LYS A 277 13.27 -24.32 -5.98
C LYS A 277 14.35 -23.81 -6.92
N LEU A 278 15.29 -23.09 -6.36
CA LEU A 278 16.46 -22.61 -7.09
C LEU A 278 17.50 -23.73 -7.24
N SER A 279 18.29 -23.66 -8.31
CA SER A 279 19.52 -24.45 -8.41
C SER A 279 20.49 -24.06 -7.28
N ARG A 280 21.42 -24.95 -6.92
CA ARG A 280 22.39 -24.70 -5.84
C ARG A 280 23.20 -23.42 -6.07
N ASP A 281 23.63 -23.21 -7.31
CA ASP A 281 24.42 -22.04 -7.69
C ASP A 281 23.59 -20.74 -7.65
N ALA A 282 22.34 -20.80 -8.13
CA ALA A 282 21.43 -19.67 -8.08
C ALA A 282 21.08 -19.29 -6.64
N LYS A 283 20.88 -20.29 -5.77
CA LYS A 283 20.62 -20.09 -4.34
C LYS A 283 21.80 -19.39 -3.67
N TYR A 284 23.03 -19.86 -3.90
CA TYR A 284 24.23 -19.25 -3.33
C TYR A 284 24.43 -17.81 -3.83
N SER A 285 24.24 -17.58 -5.13
CA SER A 285 24.33 -16.24 -5.73
C SER A 285 23.29 -15.28 -5.15
N ALA A 286 22.04 -15.74 -5.03
CA ALA A 286 20.95 -14.96 -4.43
C ALA A 286 21.28 -14.63 -2.97
N GLN A 287 21.67 -15.60 -2.14
CA GLN A 287 22.05 -15.36 -0.74
C GLN A 287 23.19 -14.34 -0.61
N LYS A 288 24.22 -14.43 -1.45
CA LYS A 288 25.31 -13.46 -1.47
C LYS A 288 24.83 -12.04 -1.81
N LYS A 289 23.89 -11.91 -2.76
CA LYS A 289 23.27 -10.63 -3.12
C LYS A 289 22.44 -10.08 -1.96
N ARG A 290 21.66 -10.91 -1.27
CA ARG A 290 20.87 -10.51 -0.09
C ARG A 290 21.74 -10.08 1.08
N ALA A 291 22.82 -10.81 1.37
CA ALA A 291 23.76 -10.46 2.43
C ALA A 291 24.42 -9.09 2.19
N LYS A 292 24.83 -8.81 0.94
CA LYS A 292 25.36 -7.49 0.57
C LYS A 292 24.35 -6.37 0.77
N LEU A 293 23.11 -6.57 0.32
CA LEU A 293 22.03 -5.58 0.49
C LEU A 293 21.68 -5.33 1.96
N GLN A 294 21.70 -6.38 2.78
CA GLN A 294 21.48 -6.24 4.23
C GLN A 294 22.62 -5.47 4.89
N GLN A 295 23.87 -5.74 4.50
CA GLN A 295 25.03 -5.01 5.00
C GLN A 295 24.98 -3.52 4.61
N GLU A 296 24.70 -3.21 3.35
CA GLU A 296 24.54 -1.81 2.88
C GLU A 296 23.43 -1.07 3.63
N LYS A 297 22.29 -1.75 3.88
CA LYS A 297 21.22 -1.19 4.70
C LYS A 297 21.66 -0.92 6.13
N ALA A 298 22.29 -1.91 6.79
CA ALA A 298 22.76 -1.76 8.16
C ALA A 298 23.80 -0.63 8.31
N ASP A 299 24.71 -0.50 7.34
CA ASP A 299 25.70 0.57 7.32
C ASP A 299 25.03 1.95 7.16
N SER A 300 24.04 2.06 6.26
CA SER A 300 23.27 3.29 6.06
C SER A 300 22.45 3.69 7.29
N GLU A 301 21.78 2.73 7.94
CA GLU A 301 21.00 2.95 9.16
C GLU A 301 21.90 3.34 10.33
N ALA A 302 23.06 2.70 10.47
CA ALA A 302 24.05 3.06 11.46
C ALA A 302 24.61 4.48 11.23
N GLU A 303 24.79 4.91 9.98
CA GLU A 303 25.21 6.26 9.66
C GLU A 303 24.12 7.30 10.00
N VAL A 304 22.86 7.02 9.69
CA VAL A 304 21.73 7.89 10.04
C VAL A 304 21.59 8.00 11.55
N GLN A 305 21.61 6.89 12.29
CA GLN A 305 21.54 6.91 13.75
C GLN A 305 22.72 7.67 14.38
N ARG A 306 23.93 7.57 13.82
CA ARG A 306 25.09 8.35 14.26
C ARG A 306 24.91 9.85 14.01
N LYS A 307 24.28 10.25 12.90
CA LYS A 307 23.98 11.66 12.60
C LYS A 307 22.90 12.21 13.52
N GLU A 308 21.82 11.45 13.75
CA GLU A 308 20.74 11.85 14.66
C GLU A 308 21.23 11.99 16.11
N LYS A 309 22.07 11.08 16.61
CA LYS A 309 22.66 11.20 17.94
C LYS A 309 23.50 12.47 18.07
N LYS A 310 24.34 12.77 17.06
CA LYS A 310 25.13 14.01 17.03
C LYS A 310 24.27 15.27 16.95
N GLN A 311 23.15 15.23 16.23
CA GLN A 311 22.21 16.35 16.18
C GLN A 311 21.51 16.58 17.53
N LYS A 312 21.04 15.51 18.17
CA LYS A 312 20.43 15.61 19.51
C LYS A 312 21.44 16.10 20.56
N GLU A 313 22.68 15.61 20.51
CA GLU A 313 23.77 16.12 21.35
C GLU A 313 24.01 17.62 21.09
N TYR A 314 24.05 18.05 19.83
CA TYR A 314 24.20 19.46 19.46
C TYR A 314 23.04 20.34 19.96
N GLU A 315 21.80 19.87 19.82
CA GLU A 315 20.59 20.56 20.28
C GLU A 315 20.51 20.65 21.82
N SER A 316 21.12 19.71 22.54
CA SER A 316 21.16 19.70 24.02
C SER A 316 22.22 20.62 24.64
N LEU A 317 23.14 21.16 23.83
CA LEU A 317 24.22 22.05 24.29
C LEU A 317 23.72 23.49 24.43
N SER A 318 24.32 24.24 25.36
CA SER A 318 24.02 25.68 25.53
C SER A 318 24.45 26.48 24.29
N TYR A 319 23.81 27.63 24.05
CA TYR A 319 24.03 28.49 22.88
C TYR A 319 25.52 28.87 22.67
N GLU A 320 26.25 29.17 23.75
CA GLU A 320 27.69 29.46 23.67
C GLU A 320 28.54 28.24 23.29
N GLN A 321 28.12 27.03 23.67
CA GLN A 321 28.80 25.79 23.33
C GLN A 321 28.54 25.40 21.87
N GLN A 322 27.34 25.66 21.34
CA GLN A 322 27.00 25.48 19.93
C GLN A 322 27.88 26.37 19.04
N GLN A 323 28.03 27.67 19.37
CA GLN A 323 28.87 28.59 18.62
C GLN A 323 30.36 28.15 18.59
N LYS A 324 30.89 27.69 19.73
CA LYS A 324 32.28 27.16 19.79
C LYS A 324 32.43 25.89 18.94
N LEU A 325 31.43 25.01 18.92
CA LEU A 325 31.46 23.79 18.13
C LEU A 325 31.42 24.10 16.62
N ASP A 326 30.61 25.07 16.22
CA ASP A 326 30.50 25.52 14.82
C ASP A 326 31.77 26.19 14.35
N GLU A 327 32.38 27.05 15.17
CA GLU A 327 33.66 27.68 14.84
C GLU A 327 34.79 26.64 14.71
N LEU A 328 34.80 25.63 15.58
CA LEU A 328 35.75 24.50 15.51
C LEU A 328 35.52 23.66 14.25
N ASN A 329 34.26 23.38 13.89
CA ASN A 329 33.90 22.65 12.68
C ASN A 329 34.28 23.42 11.42
N LEU A 330 34.10 24.75 11.40
CA LEU A 330 34.51 25.61 10.30
C LEU A 330 36.04 25.58 10.11
N LYS A 331 36.80 25.72 11.20
CA LYS A 331 38.28 25.62 11.17
C LYS A 331 38.74 24.24 10.66
N LYS A 332 38.07 23.16 11.06
CA LYS A 332 38.34 21.79 10.55
C LYS A 332 38.03 21.65 9.05
N GLN A 333 36.91 22.20 8.58
CA GLN A 333 36.55 22.16 7.16
C GLN A 333 37.52 22.98 6.30
N GLN A 334 37.95 24.16 6.78
CA GLN A 334 38.95 24.98 6.10
C GLN A 334 40.30 24.25 5.98
N ARG A 335 40.78 23.62 7.06
CA ARG A 335 42.00 22.78 7.02
C ARG A 335 41.90 21.63 6.02
N LYS A 336 40.75 20.94 5.95
CA LYS A 336 40.51 19.88 4.95
C LYS A 336 40.48 20.39 3.51
N ARG A 337 39.94 21.59 3.26
CA ARG A 337 39.91 22.20 1.92
C ARG A 337 41.30 22.63 1.44
N VAL A 338 42.15 23.13 2.34
CA VAL A 338 43.53 23.51 2.03
C VAL A 338 44.39 22.28 1.74
N GLY A 339 44.21 21.19 2.49
CA GLY A 339 44.94 19.93 2.27
C GLY A 339 44.56 19.14 1.02
N ARG A 340 43.44 19.47 0.36
CA ARG A 340 42.97 18.80 -0.88
C ARG A 340 43.36 19.56 -2.16
N LYS A 341 44.00 20.73 -2.02
CA LYS A 341 44.48 21.60 -3.11
C LYS A 341 46.00 21.54 -3.31
N LYS A 342 46.70 20.72 -2.54
CA LYS A 342 48.05 20.21 -2.84
C LYS A 342 47.89 18.79 -3.35
#